data_AF-A0A359DEC5-F1
#
_entry.id   AF-A0A359DEC5-F1
#
_cell.length_a   1.000
_cell.length_b   1.000
_cell.length_c   1.000
_cell.angle_alpha   90.00
_cell.angle_beta   90.00
_cell.angle_gamma   90.00
#
_symmetry.space_group_name_H-M   'P 1'
#
loop_
_entity.id
_entity.type
_entity.pdbx_description
1 polymer ?
#
loop_
_entity_poly.entity_id
_entity_poly.type
_entity_poly.pdbx_seq_one_letter_code
_entity_poly.pdbx_strand_id
1 'polypeptide(L)'
;MKISRQAYADMFGPTVGDKVRLADTELWIEVEKDFTTYGEEVKFGGGKVIRDGMGQGQLCAKDVVDTLITNALIIDHWGIVKADVGLKDGRIAAIGKAGNPDIQPDVTIAIGAGTEVIAGEGMILTAGGIDTHIHFICPQQIEEALMSGVTTMIGGGTGPATGTNATTVTPGPWHMAMKLKAADAFPMNIGFTGKGNASLPEPLIEQVKAGAIGLKLHEDWGTTPAAIDNCLNVADQYDVQVA
;
A
#
# COMPACT_ATOMS: atom_id res chain seq x y z
N MET A 1 -30.62 -23.88 4.20
CA MET A 1 -31.38 -23.02 3.26
C MET A 1 -30.63 -23.00 1.93
N LYS A 2 -31.25 -22.67 0.79
CA LYS A 2 -30.55 -22.50 -0.50
C LYS A 2 -30.73 -21.06 -0.99
N ILE A 3 -29.68 -20.48 -1.55
CA ILE A 3 -29.66 -19.15 -2.15
C ILE A 3 -29.15 -19.26 -3.60
N SER A 4 -29.63 -18.42 -4.51
CA SER A 4 -29.11 -18.38 -5.88
C SER A 4 -27.74 -17.69 -5.91
N ARG A 5 -26.87 -18.06 -6.86
CA ARG A 5 -25.55 -17.40 -7.01
C ARG A 5 -25.68 -15.88 -7.23
N GLN A 6 -26.64 -15.45 -8.04
CA GLN A 6 -26.87 -14.02 -8.27
C GLN A 6 -27.19 -13.28 -6.97
N ALA A 7 -28.16 -13.77 -6.19
CA ALA A 7 -28.53 -13.14 -4.93
C ALA A 7 -27.38 -13.14 -3.92
N TYR A 8 -26.55 -14.20 -3.91
CA TYR A 8 -25.35 -14.24 -3.09
C TYR A 8 -24.35 -13.15 -3.49
N ALA A 9 -24.03 -13.04 -4.79
CA ALA A 9 -23.11 -12.04 -5.31
C ALA A 9 -23.61 -10.61 -5.05
N ASP A 10 -24.91 -10.36 -5.19
CA ASP A 10 -25.52 -9.06 -4.88
C ASP A 10 -25.44 -8.69 -3.38
N MET A 11 -25.39 -9.69 -2.49
CA MET A 11 -25.34 -9.47 -1.04
C MET A 11 -23.93 -9.40 -0.45
N PHE A 12 -23.01 -10.22 -0.94
CA PHE A 12 -21.68 -10.44 -0.34
C PHE A 12 -20.53 -10.27 -1.33
N GLY A 13 -20.80 -9.94 -2.60
CA GLY A 13 -19.81 -9.94 -3.66
C GLY A 13 -19.57 -11.33 -4.29
N PRO A 14 -18.82 -11.39 -5.40
CA PRO A 14 -18.57 -12.61 -6.16
C PRO A 14 -17.83 -13.66 -5.33
N THR A 15 -18.08 -14.95 -5.57
CA THR A 15 -17.35 -16.04 -4.90
C THR A 15 -16.70 -16.98 -5.92
N VAL A 16 -16.07 -18.07 -5.46
CA VAL A 16 -15.23 -18.96 -6.28
C VAL A 16 -15.89 -19.30 -7.61
N GLY A 17 -15.17 -19.05 -8.70
CA GLY A 17 -15.58 -19.27 -10.10
C GLY A 17 -16.40 -18.14 -10.74
N ASP A 18 -16.87 -17.14 -9.98
CA ASP A 18 -17.45 -15.93 -10.57
C ASP A 18 -16.37 -15.11 -11.27
N LYS A 19 -16.77 -14.36 -12.31
CA LYS A 19 -15.88 -13.48 -13.08
C LYS A 19 -16.30 -12.03 -12.98
N VAL A 20 -15.33 -11.14 -12.87
CA VAL A 20 -15.53 -9.69 -12.83
C VAL A 20 -14.70 -9.05 -13.94
N ARG A 21 -15.31 -8.17 -14.73
CA ARG A 21 -14.58 -7.36 -15.70
C ARG A 21 -13.91 -6.19 -14.98
N LEU A 22 -12.65 -5.92 -15.30
CA LEU A 22 -11.94 -4.75 -14.77
C LEU A 22 -12.35 -3.51 -15.56
N ALA A 23 -13.20 -2.69 -14.95
CA ALA A 23 -13.75 -1.46 -15.52
C ALA A 23 -14.35 -1.70 -16.92
N ASP A 24 -13.99 -0.88 -17.90
CA ASP A 24 -14.40 -0.96 -19.31
C ASP A 24 -13.39 -1.71 -20.20
N THR A 25 -12.40 -2.38 -19.60
CA THR A 25 -11.40 -3.17 -20.33
C THR A 25 -11.96 -4.52 -20.78
N GLU A 26 -11.18 -5.28 -21.56
CA GLU A 26 -11.46 -6.68 -21.90
C GLU A 26 -10.84 -7.68 -20.92
N LEU A 27 -10.31 -7.21 -19.79
CA LEU A 27 -9.71 -8.06 -18.76
C LEU A 27 -10.78 -8.58 -17.81
N TRP A 28 -10.77 -9.90 -17.60
CA TRP A 28 -11.65 -10.60 -16.67
C TRP A 28 -10.84 -11.34 -15.62
N ILE A 29 -11.16 -11.09 -14.36
CA ILE A 29 -10.62 -11.84 -13.23
C ILE A 29 -11.60 -12.93 -12.81
N GLU A 30 -11.11 -14.04 -12.28
CA GLU A 30 -11.91 -15.13 -11.72
C GLU A 30 -11.54 -15.29 -10.25
N VAL A 31 -12.54 -15.46 -9.37
CA VAL A 31 -12.29 -15.67 -7.94
C VAL A 31 -11.73 -17.08 -7.74
N GLU A 32 -10.47 -17.17 -7.29
CA GLU A 32 -9.73 -18.43 -7.15
C GLU A 32 -10.03 -19.14 -5.83
N LYS A 33 -10.30 -18.37 -4.78
CA LYS A 33 -10.59 -18.88 -3.43
C LYS A 33 -11.49 -17.91 -2.68
N ASP A 34 -12.40 -18.43 -1.87
CA ASP A 34 -13.16 -17.67 -0.87
C ASP A 34 -12.83 -18.26 0.50
N PHE A 35 -12.44 -17.40 1.44
CA PHE A 35 -12.07 -17.79 2.81
C PHE A 35 -13.28 -17.89 3.74
N THR A 36 -14.46 -17.46 3.31
CA THR A 36 -15.67 -17.51 4.15
C THR A 36 -16.18 -18.94 4.37
N THR A 37 -17.08 -19.07 5.35
CA THR A 37 -17.99 -20.22 5.47
C THR A 37 -19.39 -19.76 5.08
N TYR A 38 -20.00 -20.42 4.10
CA TYR A 38 -21.27 -19.94 3.54
C TYR A 38 -22.39 -19.92 4.58
N GLY A 39 -23.02 -18.75 4.76
CA GLY A 39 -24.02 -18.48 5.79
C GLY A 39 -23.46 -17.81 7.05
N GLU A 40 -22.14 -17.68 7.16
CA GLU A 40 -21.42 -17.06 8.28
C GLU A 40 -20.64 -15.80 7.83
N GLU A 41 -21.03 -15.22 6.70
CA GLU A 41 -20.48 -13.95 6.22
C GLU A 41 -20.79 -12.83 7.21
N VAL A 42 -19.81 -11.97 7.47
CA VAL A 42 -20.02 -10.81 8.33
C VAL A 42 -20.47 -9.62 7.49
N LYS A 43 -21.59 -9.00 7.91
CA LYS A 43 -22.09 -7.73 7.36
C LYS A 43 -22.48 -6.79 8.49
N PHE A 44 -22.12 -5.52 8.32
CA PHE A 44 -22.52 -4.45 9.22
C PHE A 44 -23.81 -3.74 8.77
N GLY A 45 -24.63 -3.30 9.74
CA GLY A 45 -25.87 -2.56 9.53
C GLY A 45 -27.01 -2.99 10.45
N GLY A 46 -28.11 -2.23 10.41
CA GLY A 46 -29.30 -2.50 11.23
C GLY A 46 -29.86 -3.91 11.02
N GLY A 47 -29.92 -4.71 12.09
CA GLY A 47 -30.41 -6.08 12.04
C GLY A 47 -29.47 -7.11 11.38
N LYS A 48 -28.22 -6.73 11.06
CA LYS A 48 -27.25 -7.62 10.38
C LYS A 48 -26.39 -8.42 11.36
N VAL A 49 -25.22 -8.88 10.92
CA VAL A 49 -24.40 -9.88 11.62
C VAL A 49 -23.50 -9.24 12.67
N ILE A 50 -22.78 -8.17 12.32
CA ILE A 50 -21.85 -7.50 13.24
C ILE A 50 -22.63 -6.66 14.25
N ARG A 51 -23.00 -7.29 15.37
CA ARG A 51 -23.72 -6.74 16.52
C ARG A 51 -23.26 -7.45 17.78
N ASP A 52 -23.42 -6.78 18.92
CA ASP A 52 -23.05 -7.31 20.23
C ASP A 52 -23.63 -8.71 20.49
N GLY A 53 -22.75 -9.64 20.89
CA GLY A 53 -23.08 -11.05 21.14
C GLY A 53 -23.41 -11.87 19.88
N MET A 54 -23.35 -11.26 18.70
CA MET A 54 -23.54 -11.91 17.40
C MET A 54 -22.19 -12.02 16.70
N GLY A 55 -22.02 -11.45 15.50
CA GLY A 55 -20.73 -11.41 14.81
C GLY A 55 -19.67 -10.55 15.50
N GLN A 56 -20.06 -9.71 16.48
CA GLN A 56 -19.14 -9.01 17.38
C GLN A 56 -19.09 -9.75 18.73
N GLY A 57 -17.89 -10.21 19.11
CA GLY A 57 -17.64 -10.90 20.37
C GLY A 57 -17.29 -9.97 21.54
N GLN A 58 -16.93 -10.58 22.68
CA GLN A 58 -16.65 -9.89 23.96
C GLN A 58 -15.16 -9.73 24.26
N LEU A 59 -14.29 -10.13 23.32
CA LEU A 59 -12.85 -10.02 23.48
C LEU A 59 -12.40 -8.55 23.58
N CYS A 60 -11.32 -8.34 24.32
CA CYS A 60 -10.74 -7.02 24.53
C CYS A 60 -9.93 -6.56 23.32
N ALA A 61 -9.65 -5.25 23.22
CA ALA A 61 -8.90 -4.64 22.11
C ALA A 61 -7.58 -5.36 21.76
N LYS A 62 -6.86 -5.91 22.76
CA LYS A 62 -5.64 -6.69 22.54
C LYS A 62 -5.83 -7.96 21.70
N ASP A 63 -7.05 -8.51 21.65
CA ASP A 63 -7.37 -9.79 21.01
C ASP A 63 -8.26 -9.63 19.76
N VAL A 64 -8.66 -8.41 19.42
CA VAL A 64 -9.47 -8.10 18.22
C VAL A 64 -8.74 -7.14 17.30
N VAL A 65 -9.22 -7.00 16.06
CA VAL A 65 -8.67 -6.02 15.10
C VAL A 65 -9.25 -4.62 15.34
N ASP A 66 -8.49 -3.59 15.00
CA ASP A 66 -8.92 -2.19 15.14
C ASP A 66 -9.87 -1.78 14.00
N THR A 67 -9.64 -2.33 12.80
CA THR A 67 -10.51 -2.11 11.63
C THR A 67 -10.63 -3.39 10.83
N LEU A 68 -11.82 -3.65 10.29
CA LEU A 68 -12.12 -4.79 9.46
C LEU A 68 -12.67 -4.35 8.11
N ILE A 69 -12.10 -4.83 7.01
CA ILE A 69 -12.68 -4.73 5.67
C ILE A 69 -13.42 -6.04 5.39
N THR A 70 -14.75 -6.01 5.27
CA THR A 70 -15.57 -7.23 5.10
C THR A 70 -15.73 -7.63 3.65
N ASN A 71 -15.69 -8.92 3.34
CA ASN A 71 -16.07 -9.50 2.04
C ASN A 71 -15.34 -8.90 0.81
N ALA A 72 -14.08 -8.47 0.97
CA ALA A 72 -13.32 -7.85 -0.11
C ALA A 72 -12.92 -8.87 -1.18
N LEU A 73 -13.00 -8.48 -2.46
CA LEU A 73 -12.32 -9.19 -3.54
C LEU A 73 -10.89 -8.64 -3.66
N ILE A 74 -9.93 -9.40 -3.16
CA ILE A 74 -8.52 -9.03 -3.17
C ILE A 74 -7.91 -9.40 -4.53
N ILE A 75 -7.20 -8.46 -5.14
CA ILE A 75 -6.34 -8.71 -6.30
C ILE A 75 -4.92 -8.32 -5.91
N ASP A 76 -4.04 -9.30 -5.93
CA ASP A 76 -2.63 -9.08 -5.64
C ASP A 76 -1.75 -10.08 -6.41
N HIS A 77 -0.44 -9.89 -6.38
CA HIS A 77 0.52 -10.70 -7.12
C HIS A 77 0.52 -12.19 -6.73
N TRP A 78 0.00 -12.53 -5.55
CA TRP A 78 -0.09 -13.91 -5.04
C TRP A 78 -1.42 -14.59 -5.33
N GLY A 79 -2.44 -13.87 -5.79
CA GLY A 79 -3.74 -14.46 -6.15
C GLY A 79 -4.91 -13.48 -6.20
N ILE A 80 -6.06 -14.02 -6.64
CA ILE A 80 -7.34 -13.31 -6.73
C ILE A 80 -8.35 -14.03 -5.83
N VAL A 81 -8.54 -13.51 -4.61
CA VAL A 81 -9.29 -14.23 -3.57
C VAL A 81 -10.31 -13.33 -2.89
N LYS A 82 -11.36 -13.95 -2.34
CA LYS A 82 -12.33 -13.28 -1.48
C LYS A 82 -12.07 -13.57 -0.01
N ALA A 83 -11.94 -12.54 0.79
CA ALA A 83 -11.67 -12.66 2.22
C ALA A 83 -12.08 -11.40 2.99
N ASP A 84 -12.13 -11.53 4.31
CA ASP A 84 -12.09 -10.38 5.21
C ASP A 84 -10.63 -9.99 5.49
N VAL A 85 -10.36 -8.69 5.66
CA VAL A 85 -9.02 -8.17 5.97
C VAL A 85 -9.05 -7.41 7.28
N GLY A 86 -8.27 -7.88 8.24
CA GLY A 86 -8.15 -7.29 9.57
C GLY A 86 -6.92 -6.40 9.69
N LEU A 87 -7.11 -5.18 10.19
CA LEU A 87 -6.05 -4.21 10.47
C LEU A 87 -5.87 -4.04 11.98
N LYS A 88 -4.62 -4.06 12.44
CA LYS A 88 -4.26 -3.83 13.84
C LYS A 88 -2.97 -3.04 13.94
N ASP A 89 -2.95 -2.03 14.81
CA ASP A 89 -1.78 -1.16 15.05
C ASP A 89 -1.20 -0.59 13.74
N GLY A 90 -2.08 -0.21 12.80
CA GLY A 90 -1.72 0.34 11.50
C GLY A 90 -1.13 -0.66 10.49
N ARG A 91 -1.25 -1.97 10.73
CA ARG A 91 -0.73 -3.03 9.86
C ARG A 91 -1.82 -4.04 9.48
N ILE A 92 -1.63 -4.73 8.36
CA ILE A 92 -2.43 -5.90 8.00
C ILE A 92 -2.09 -7.01 9.00
N ALA A 93 -3.07 -7.37 9.84
CA ALA A 93 -2.91 -8.39 10.88
C ALA A 93 -3.25 -9.78 10.35
N ALA A 94 -4.27 -9.88 9.50
CA ALA A 94 -4.72 -11.14 8.93
C ALA A 94 -5.60 -10.94 7.69
N ILE A 95 -5.60 -11.95 6.82
CA ILE A 95 -6.51 -12.12 5.69
C ILE A 95 -7.17 -13.49 5.87
N GLY A 96 -8.50 -13.54 5.95
CA GLY A 96 -9.20 -14.79 6.27
C GLY A 96 -10.70 -14.61 6.52
N LYS A 97 -11.22 -15.28 7.55
CA LYS A 97 -12.62 -15.21 7.96
C LYS A 97 -12.75 -14.46 9.28
N ALA A 98 -13.49 -13.36 9.26
CA ALA A 98 -13.76 -12.59 10.46
C ALA A 98 -15.06 -12.99 11.14
N GLY A 99 -15.17 -12.68 12.43
CA GLY A 99 -16.39 -12.92 13.18
C GLY A 99 -16.19 -13.00 14.68
N ASN A 100 -17.20 -13.56 15.33
CA ASN A 100 -17.14 -13.88 16.75
C ASN A 100 -16.84 -15.37 16.95
N PRO A 101 -15.68 -15.74 17.53
CA PRO A 101 -15.33 -17.14 17.76
C PRO A 101 -16.26 -17.85 18.76
N ASP A 102 -17.04 -17.12 19.56
CA ASP A 102 -17.97 -17.73 20.51
C ASP A 102 -19.15 -18.43 19.83
N ILE A 103 -19.52 -17.99 18.63
CA ILE A 103 -20.74 -18.47 17.94
C ILE A 103 -20.54 -18.83 16.46
N GLN A 104 -19.45 -18.39 15.83
CA GLN A 104 -19.18 -18.65 14.42
C GLN A 104 -18.01 -19.63 14.24
N PRO A 105 -18.10 -20.57 13.28
CA PRO A 105 -17.00 -21.48 12.98
C PRO A 105 -15.84 -20.77 12.26
N ASP A 106 -14.66 -21.38 12.34
CA ASP A 106 -13.48 -21.07 11.52
C ASP A 106 -13.01 -19.61 11.55
N VAL A 107 -13.30 -18.87 12.63
CA VAL A 107 -12.89 -17.47 12.81
C VAL A 107 -11.37 -17.38 12.97
N THR A 108 -10.73 -16.68 12.05
CA THR A 108 -9.30 -16.34 12.12
C THR A 108 -9.07 -14.87 12.49
N ILE A 109 -10.12 -14.03 12.41
CA ILE A 109 -10.06 -12.59 12.70
C ILE A 109 -11.18 -12.24 13.67
N ALA A 110 -10.86 -12.03 14.95
CA ALA A 110 -11.87 -11.72 15.95
C ALA A 110 -12.34 -10.26 15.84
N ILE A 111 -13.66 -10.08 15.91
CA ILE A 111 -14.33 -8.78 15.95
C ILE A 111 -14.78 -8.50 17.38
N GLY A 112 -14.52 -7.31 17.91
CA GLY A 112 -14.97 -6.88 19.23
C GLY A 112 -15.45 -5.44 19.24
N ALA A 113 -15.73 -4.93 20.44
CA ALA A 113 -16.25 -3.56 20.61
C ALA A 113 -15.27 -2.46 20.14
N GLY A 114 -13.97 -2.76 20.03
CA GLY A 114 -12.95 -1.84 19.52
C GLY A 114 -12.73 -1.89 18.00
N THR A 115 -13.51 -2.70 17.27
CA THR A 115 -13.33 -2.91 15.82
C THR A 115 -14.23 -1.99 15.01
N GLU A 116 -13.66 -1.14 14.17
CA GLU A 116 -14.37 -0.41 13.11
C GLU A 116 -14.59 -1.30 11.87
N VAL A 117 -15.60 -1.00 11.05
CA VAL A 117 -15.95 -1.79 9.86
C VAL A 117 -16.00 -0.93 8.59
N ILE A 118 -15.31 -1.40 7.55
CA ILE A 118 -15.40 -0.93 6.18
C ILE A 118 -16.05 -2.04 5.34
N ALA A 119 -17.15 -1.72 4.65
CA ALA A 119 -17.84 -2.69 3.79
C ALA A 119 -17.09 -2.85 2.45
N GLY A 120 -16.49 -4.02 2.22
CA GLY A 120 -15.80 -4.38 0.98
C GLY A 120 -16.61 -5.26 0.02
N GLU A 121 -17.82 -5.69 0.41
CA GLU A 121 -18.70 -6.47 -0.47
C GLU A 121 -18.98 -5.76 -1.80
N GLY A 122 -18.64 -6.43 -2.91
CA GLY A 122 -18.79 -5.88 -4.27
C GLY A 122 -17.67 -4.91 -4.68
N MET A 123 -16.67 -4.69 -3.83
CA MET A 123 -15.50 -3.85 -4.11
C MET A 123 -14.26 -4.72 -4.34
N ILE A 124 -13.32 -4.18 -5.12
CA ILE A 124 -11.98 -4.75 -5.28
C ILE A 124 -11.03 -4.04 -4.31
N LEU A 125 -10.17 -4.82 -3.64
CA LEU A 125 -9.11 -4.33 -2.76
C LEU A 125 -7.75 -4.69 -3.36
N THR A 126 -6.86 -3.70 -3.49
CA THR A 126 -5.48 -3.87 -3.93
C THR A 126 -4.53 -3.25 -2.92
N ALA A 127 -3.24 -3.59 -3.00
CA ALA A 127 -2.22 -2.74 -2.39
C ALA A 127 -2.22 -1.34 -3.03
N GLY A 128 -1.70 -0.35 -2.29
CA GLY A 128 -1.48 0.99 -2.85
C GLY A 128 -0.30 0.99 -3.81
N GLY A 129 -0.38 1.83 -4.85
CA GLY A 129 0.69 1.98 -5.83
C GLY A 129 1.98 2.53 -5.22
N ILE A 130 3.11 2.16 -5.81
CA ILE A 130 4.45 2.66 -5.48
C ILE A 130 5.03 3.28 -6.76
N ASP A 131 5.17 4.60 -6.80
CA ASP A 131 5.81 5.30 -7.91
C ASP A 131 7.27 5.62 -7.54
N THR A 132 8.21 5.14 -8.34
CA THR A 132 9.65 5.28 -8.07
C THR A 132 10.38 6.25 -9.00
N HIS A 133 9.67 7.07 -9.77
CA HIS A 133 10.27 8.06 -10.66
C HIS A 133 9.69 9.47 -10.44
N ILE A 134 9.57 9.87 -9.17
CA ILE A 134 8.99 11.17 -8.83
C ILE A 134 10.03 12.29 -8.92
N HIS A 135 9.72 13.29 -9.74
CA HIS A 135 10.37 14.59 -9.66
C HIS A 135 9.59 15.46 -8.68
N PHE A 136 10.15 15.73 -7.49
CA PHE A 136 9.49 16.56 -6.48
C PHE A 136 9.54 18.06 -6.83
N ILE A 137 8.89 18.42 -7.94
CA ILE A 137 8.78 19.77 -8.51
C ILE A 137 7.84 20.63 -7.67
N CYS A 138 6.70 20.06 -7.27
CA CYS A 138 5.70 20.76 -6.46
C CYS A 138 4.96 19.79 -5.53
N PRO A 139 4.46 20.25 -4.38
CA PRO A 139 3.77 19.38 -3.41
C PRO A 139 2.40 18.89 -3.88
N GLN A 140 1.76 19.57 -4.84
CA GLN A 140 0.44 19.20 -5.36
C GLN A 140 0.41 17.80 -5.97
N GLN A 141 1.54 17.33 -6.53
CA GLN A 141 1.66 15.97 -7.07
C GLN A 141 1.32 14.88 -6.06
N ILE A 142 1.50 15.15 -4.76
CA ILE A 142 1.24 14.17 -3.71
C ILE A 142 -0.26 13.87 -3.59
N GLU A 143 -1.11 14.90 -3.70
CA GLU A 143 -2.57 14.73 -3.67
C GLU A 143 -3.04 14.00 -4.93
N GLU A 144 -2.58 14.42 -6.10
CA GLU A 144 -2.87 13.77 -7.38
C GLU A 144 -2.47 12.29 -7.39
N ALA A 145 -1.28 11.96 -6.89
CA ALA A 145 -0.82 10.59 -6.75
C ALA A 145 -1.74 9.79 -5.82
N LEU A 146 -2.09 10.35 -4.65
CA LEU A 146 -2.98 9.69 -3.69
C LEU A 146 -4.37 9.42 -4.28
N MET A 147 -4.93 10.38 -5.02
CA MET A 147 -6.25 10.23 -5.67
C MET A 147 -6.24 9.21 -6.80
N SER A 148 -5.07 8.89 -7.35
CA SER A 148 -4.89 7.81 -8.33
C SER A 148 -4.66 6.43 -7.71
N GLY A 149 -4.55 6.34 -6.37
CA GLY A 149 -4.29 5.09 -5.64
C GLY A 149 -2.81 4.82 -5.33
N VAL A 150 -1.90 5.78 -5.57
CA VAL A 150 -0.49 5.70 -5.16
C VAL A 150 -0.39 6.07 -3.68
N THR A 151 0.36 5.29 -2.91
CA THR A 151 0.56 5.51 -1.45
C THR A 151 2.03 5.63 -1.05
N THR A 152 2.93 5.43 -2.02
CA THR A 152 4.37 5.61 -1.84
C THR A 152 4.98 6.31 -3.05
N MET A 153 5.79 7.33 -2.80
CA MET A 153 6.46 8.15 -3.80
C MET A 153 7.97 8.17 -3.54
N ILE A 154 8.75 7.65 -4.48
CA ILE A 154 10.21 7.62 -4.43
C ILE A 154 10.77 8.43 -5.59
N GLY A 155 11.74 9.28 -5.30
CA GLY A 155 12.42 10.09 -6.29
C GLY A 155 13.18 11.26 -5.66
N GLY A 156 13.36 12.37 -6.35
CA GLY A 156 14.18 13.47 -5.83
C GLY A 156 13.77 14.83 -6.36
N GLY A 157 14.11 15.87 -5.62
CA GLY A 157 13.84 17.24 -6.03
C GLY A 157 13.82 18.26 -4.91
N THR A 158 14.00 19.52 -5.25
CA THR A 158 14.04 20.67 -4.33
C THR A 158 12.98 21.72 -4.65
N GLY A 159 11.90 21.34 -5.33
CA GLY A 159 10.90 22.27 -5.85
C GLY A 159 11.14 22.62 -7.34
N PRO A 160 10.63 23.76 -7.83
CA PRO A 160 10.63 24.09 -9.27
C PRO A 160 11.97 24.64 -9.78
N ALA A 161 13.08 24.06 -9.31
CA ALA A 161 14.43 24.39 -9.76
C ALA A 161 14.75 23.63 -11.06
N THR A 162 15.57 24.22 -11.94
CA THR A 162 15.95 23.61 -13.23
C THR A 162 16.48 22.18 -13.08
N GLY A 163 17.30 21.93 -12.06
CA GLY A 163 17.84 20.59 -11.80
C GLY A 163 16.76 19.56 -11.44
N THR A 164 15.71 19.94 -10.71
CA THR A 164 14.59 19.06 -10.36
C THR A 164 13.63 18.86 -11.53
N ASN A 165 13.42 19.90 -12.34
CA ASN A 165 12.64 19.76 -13.57
C ASN A 165 13.26 18.75 -14.54
N ALA A 166 14.58 18.57 -14.48
CA ALA A 166 15.31 17.62 -15.31
C ALA A 166 15.57 16.26 -14.63
N THR A 167 15.78 16.23 -13.30
CA THR A 167 16.34 15.04 -12.63
C THR A 167 15.65 14.75 -11.29
N THR A 168 15.47 13.46 -10.98
CA THR A 168 14.98 12.97 -9.68
C THR A 168 16.07 13.01 -8.61
N VAL A 169 16.58 14.22 -8.31
CA VAL A 169 17.73 14.42 -7.42
C VAL A 169 17.43 15.44 -6.33
N THR A 170 17.64 15.04 -5.08
CA THR A 170 17.72 15.92 -3.90
C THR A 170 19.20 16.06 -3.49
N PRO A 171 19.93 17.08 -3.99
CA PRO A 171 21.39 17.09 -3.93
C PRO A 171 21.92 17.58 -2.57
N GLY A 172 22.78 16.78 -1.95
CA GLY A 172 23.55 17.18 -0.76
C GLY A 172 22.78 17.16 0.57
N PRO A 173 23.51 17.20 1.71
CA PRO A 173 22.89 17.00 3.03
C PRO A 173 21.85 18.04 3.43
N TRP A 174 22.04 19.31 3.07
CA TRP A 174 21.13 20.38 3.47
C TRP A 174 19.74 20.23 2.82
N HIS A 175 19.70 20.00 1.50
CA HIS A 175 18.45 19.80 0.80
C HIS A 175 17.74 18.51 1.26
N MET A 176 18.51 17.45 1.52
CA MET A 176 17.96 16.21 2.10
C MET A 176 17.25 16.50 3.44
N ALA A 177 17.92 17.20 4.35
CA ALA A 177 17.33 17.56 5.65
C ALA A 177 16.06 18.43 5.51
N MET A 178 16.04 19.38 4.58
CA MET A 178 14.84 20.20 4.34
C MET A 178 13.69 19.39 3.73
N LYS A 179 13.98 18.46 2.82
CA LYS A 179 12.98 17.62 2.17
C LYS A 179 12.38 16.60 3.13
N LEU A 180 13.19 15.99 4.00
CA LEU A 180 12.71 15.12 5.07
C LEU A 180 11.75 15.86 6.02
N LYS A 181 12.11 17.08 6.47
CA LYS A 181 11.19 17.90 7.29
C LYS A 181 9.89 18.27 6.56
N ALA A 182 9.96 18.54 5.26
CA ALA A 182 8.79 18.87 4.47
C ALA A 182 7.87 17.65 4.26
N ALA A 183 8.40 16.42 4.30
CA ALA A 183 7.62 15.20 4.10
C ALA A 183 6.62 14.94 5.23
N ASP A 184 6.91 15.38 6.47
CA ASP A 184 6.03 15.23 7.65
C ASP A 184 4.64 15.86 7.47
N ALA A 185 4.47 16.77 6.51
CA ALA A 185 3.20 17.44 6.25
C ALA A 185 2.20 16.61 5.43
N PHE A 186 2.60 15.43 4.92
CA PHE A 186 1.81 14.69 3.93
C PHE A 186 1.50 13.25 4.37
N PRO A 187 0.27 12.74 4.13
CA PRO A 187 -0.09 11.35 4.36
C PRO A 187 0.39 10.45 3.20
N MET A 188 1.69 10.46 2.93
CA MET A 188 2.33 9.74 1.83
C MET A 188 3.66 9.15 2.32
N ASN A 189 3.94 7.89 2.00
CA ASN A 189 5.28 7.36 2.24
C ASN A 189 6.24 7.97 1.20
N ILE A 190 7.32 8.62 1.65
CA ILE A 190 8.24 9.32 0.76
C ILE A 190 9.68 8.85 0.97
N GLY A 191 10.36 8.50 -0.12
CA GLY A 191 11.79 8.22 -0.16
C GLY A 191 12.52 9.16 -1.11
N PHE A 192 13.64 9.74 -0.66
CA PHE A 192 14.42 10.70 -1.46
C PHE A 192 15.70 10.09 -2.04
N THR A 193 15.97 10.34 -3.32
CA THR A 193 17.22 9.98 -4.00
C THR A 193 18.19 11.17 -4.05
N GLY A 194 19.46 10.91 -3.76
CA GLY A 194 20.56 11.86 -3.89
C GLY A 194 21.11 11.91 -5.32
N LYS A 195 22.12 12.75 -5.54
CA LYS A 195 22.86 12.82 -6.81
C LYS A 195 23.92 11.73 -6.85
N GLY A 196 23.85 10.82 -7.82
CA GLY A 196 24.85 9.77 -8.06
C GLY A 196 26.03 10.22 -8.95
N ASN A 197 25.88 11.32 -9.68
CA ASN A 197 26.92 11.82 -10.60
C ASN A 197 28.09 12.48 -9.85
N ALA A 198 29.05 11.68 -9.41
CA ALA A 198 30.37 12.10 -8.92
C ALA A 198 31.39 10.98 -9.20
N SER A 199 32.66 11.33 -9.42
CA SER A 199 33.75 10.35 -9.64
C SER A 199 34.59 10.09 -8.39
N LEU A 200 34.22 10.64 -7.24
CA LEU A 200 34.81 10.36 -5.94
C LEU A 200 33.68 9.98 -4.95
N PRO A 201 33.95 9.11 -3.97
CA PRO A 201 32.89 8.53 -3.16
C PRO A 201 32.35 9.47 -2.07
N GLU A 202 33.17 10.36 -1.52
CA GLU A 202 32.81 11.18 -0.34
C GLU A 202 31.54 12.04 -0.56
N PRO A 203 31.35 12.72 -1.71
CA PRO A 203 30.12 13.47 -1.99
C PRO A 203 28.86 12.59 -2.09
N LEU A 204 28.99 11.30 -2.44
CA LEU A 204 27.86 10.37 -2.48
C LEU A 204 27.54 9.87 -1.06
N ILE A 205 28.59 9.53 -0.31
CA ILE A 205 28.49 9.04 1.06
C ILE A 205 27.78 10.05 1.98
N GLU A 206 28.09 11.34 1.87
CA GLU A 206 27.43 12.36 2.71
C GLU A 206 25.92 12.45 2.45
N GLN A 207 25.47 12.19 1.21
CA GLN A 207 24.05 12.23 0.86
C GLN A 207 23.30 11.04 1.43
N VAL A 208 23.90 9.84 1.34
CA VAL A 208 23.35 8.63 1.96
C VAL A 208 23.25 8.80 3.47
N LYS A 209 24.32 9.28 4.12
CA LYS A 209 24.32 9.58 5.56
C LYS A 209 23.32 10.66 5.97
N ALA A 210 22.95 11.56 5.06
CA ALA A 210 21.93 12.57 5.29
C ALA A 210 20.48 12.04 5.14
N GLY A 211 20.30 10.80 4.67
CA GLY A 211 18.99 10.16 4.55
C GLY A 211 18.53 9.83 3.12
N ALA A 212 19.42 9.90 2.11
CA ALA A 212 19.08 9.40 0.79
C ALA A 212 18.91 7.87 0.82
N ILE A 213 17.81 7.35 0.27
CA ILE A 213 17.55 5.90 0.14
C ILE A 213 18.16 5.29 -1.14
N GLY A 214 18.72 6.14 -1.99
CA GLY A 214 19.31 5.77 -3.28
C GLY A 214 19.96 6.96 -3.96
N LEU A 215 20.63 6.71 -5.07
CA LEU A 215 21.36 7.71 -5.85
C LEU A 215 20.90 7.66 -7.31
N LYS A 216 20.56 8.82 -7.88
CA LYS A 216 20.18 8.94 -9.29
C LYS A 216 21.39 9.38 -10.13
N LEU A 217 21.73 8.60 -11.14
CA LEU A 217 22.61 8.98 -12.24
C LEU A 217 21.76 9.57 -13.37
N HIS A 218 22.05 10.82 -13.76
CA HIS A 218 21.35 11.47 -14.87
C HIS A 218 22.32 12.11 -15.86
N GLU A 219 22.01 12.05 -17.15
CA GLU A 219 22.90 12.51 -18.22
C GLU A 219 23.19 14.01 -18.15
N ASP A 220 22.20 14.84 -17.77
CA ASP A 220 22.33 16.28 -17.50
C ASP A 220 23.41 16.60 -16.44
N TRP A 221 23.71 15.66 -15.56
CA TRP A 221 24.79 15.75 -14.57
C TRP A 221 26.06 14.99 -14.98
N GLY A 222 26.05 14.32 -16.14
CA GLY A 222 27.14 13.52 -16.68
C GLY A 222 27.15 12.08 -16.18
N THR A 223 26.38 11.19 -16.82
CA THR A 223 26.40 9.73 -16.55
C THR A 223 27.56 9.06 -17.28
N THR A 224 28.77 9.42 -16.88
CA THR A 224 30.01 8.85 -17.43
C THR A 224 30.33 7.50 -16.78
N PRO A 225 31.12 6.62 -17.43
CA PRO A 225 31.55 5.35 -16.82
C PRO A 225 32.21 5.52 -15.44
N ALA A 226 33.00 6.58 -15.23
CA ALA A 226 33.62 6.87 -13.93
C ALA A 226 32.60 7.25 -12.85
N ALA A 227 31.54 7.97 -13.22
CA ALA A 227 30.46 8.27 -12.29
C ALA A 227 29.60 7.03 -11.97
N ILE A 228 29.34 6.18 -12.97
CA ILE A 228 28.61 4.91 -12.79
C ILE A 228 29.36 4.00 -11.82
N ASP A 229 30.64 3.74 -12.07
CA ASP A 229 31.48 2.87 -11.24
C ASP A 229 31.54 3.36 -9.78
N ASN A 230 31.86 4.64 -9.57
CA ASN A 230 31.90 5.21 -8.23
C ASN A 230 30.54 5.17 -7.52
N CYS A 231 29.44 5.44 -8.22
CA CYS A 231 28.10 5.40 -7.66
C CYS A 231 27.71 3.98 -7.21
N LEU A 232 27.94 2.96 -8.05
CA LEU A 232 27.69 1.56 -7.73
C LEU A 232 28.55 1.09 -6.55
N ASN A 233 29.83 1.46 -6.51
CA ASN A 233 30.72 1.12 -5.40
C ASN A 233 30.25 1.71 -4.06
N VAL A 234 29.69 2.94 -4.04
CA VAL A 234 29.11 3.53 -2.83
C VAL A 234 27.78 2.87 -2.49
N ALA A 235 26.95 2.56 -3.48
CA ALA A 235 25.67 1.89 -3.28
C ALA A 235 25.84 0.52 -2.62
N ASP A 236 26.77 -0.31 -3.09
CA ASP A 236 27.09 -1.62 -2.52
C ASP A 236 27.56 -1.51 -1.05
N GLN A 237 28.33 -0.46 -0.72
CA GLN A 237 28.84 -0.28 0.65
C GLN A 237 27.77 0.13 1.66
N TYR A 238 26.71 0.80 1.21
CA TYR A 238 25.67 1.37 2.08
C TYR A 238 24.30 0.70 1.91
N ASP A 239 24.20 -0.30 1.05
CA ASP A 239 22.96 -1.04 0.75
C ASP A 239 21.82 -0.09 0.31
N VAL A 240 22.13 0.77 -0.67
CA VAL A 240 21.16 1.70 -1.27
C VAL A 240 21.03 1.45 -2.77
N GLN A 241 19.88 1.81 -3.36
CA GLN A 241 19.64 1.58 -4.79
C GLN A 241 20.31 2.66 -5.68
N VAL A 242 20.66 2.29 -6.91
CA VAL A 242 21.05 3.23 -7.98
C VAL A 242 19.98 3.25 -9.07
N ALA A 243 19.61 4.45 -9.51
CA ALA A 243 18.64 4.69 -10.58
C ALA A 243 19.21 5.59 -11.68
#